data_AF-A0A6L9KDK5-F1
#
_entry.id   AF-A0A6L9KDK5-F1
#
_cell.length_a   1.000
_cell.length_b   1.000
_cell.length_c   1.000
_cell.angle_alpha   90.00
_cell.angle_beta   90.00
_cell.angle_gamma   90.00
#
_symmetry.space_group_name_H-M   'P 1'
#
loop_
_entity.id
_entity.type
_entity.pdbx_description
1 polymer ?
#
loop_
_entity_poly.entity_id
_entity_poly.type
_entity_poly.pdbx_seq_one_letter_code
_entity_poly.pdbx_strand_id
1 'polypeptide(L)' 'MRLSIIIPVYNVADYLPQCLDSVIMQDLTDCEVNLM' A
#
# COMPACT_ATOMS: atom_id res chain seq x y z
N MET A 1 -7.48 -4.22 -15.32
CA MET A 1 -6.02 -4.11 -15.51
C MET A 1 -5.49 -4.00 -14.11
N ARG A 2 -4.74 -5.01 -13.65
CA ARG A 2 -4.47 -5.16 -12.23
C ARG A 2 -3.15 -4.48 -11.88
N LEU A 3 -3.19 -3.56 -10.92
CA LEU A 3 -2.02 -2.83 -10.45
C LEU A 3 -1.44 -3.53 -9.21
N SER A 4 -0.19 -3.97 -9.26
CA SER A 4 0.51 -4.54 -8.11
C SER A 4 1.48 -3.52 -7.51
N ILE A 5 1.31 -3.22 -6.23
CA ILE A 5 2.09 -2.24 -5.48
C ILE A 5 2.94 -3.01 -4.46
N ILE A 6 4.26 -2.87 -4.55
CA ILE A 6 5.21 -3.49 -3.62
C ILE A 6 5.74 -2.40 -2.69
N ILE A 7 5.54 -2.58 -1.39
CA ILE A 7 5.95 -1.61 -0.36
C ILE A 7 6.97 -2.31 0.56
N PRO A 8 8.27 -1.96 0.47
CA PRO A 8 9.25 -2.44 1.43
C PRO A 8 9.07 -1.75 2.78
N VAL A 9 9.07 -2.53 3.85
CA VAL A 9 8.80 -2.08 5.23
C VAL A 9 9.98 -2.44 6.12
N TYR A 10 10.62 -1.44 6.72
CA TYR A 10 11.71 -1.68 7.66
C TYR A 10 11.74 -0.66 8.81
N ASN A 11 11.31 -1.09 10.01
CA ASN A 11 11.28 -0.30 11.27
C ASN A 11 10.39 0.96 11.24
N VAL A 12 9.21 0.84 10.61
CA VAL A 12 8.42 2.00 10.19
C VAL A 12 6.95 1.95 10.63
N ALA A 13 6.72 1.29 11.76
CA ALA A 13 5.40 1.01 12.29
C ALA A 13 4.52 2.27 12.44
N ASP A 14 5.11 3.40 12.80
CA ASP A 14 4.37 4.62 13.10
C ASP A 14 3.73 5.26 11.86
N TYR A 15 4.31 5.10 10.68
CA TYR A 15 3.81 5.71 9.44
C TYR A 15 3.20 4.72 8.45
N LEU A 16 3.43 3.42 8.65
CA LEU A 16 2.87 2.38 7.80
C LEU A 16 1.33 2.47 7.68
N PRO A 17 0.55 2.71 8.76
CA PRO A 17 -0.90 2.84 8.65
C PRO A 17 -1.34 3.97 7.72
N GLN A 18 -0.75 5.16 7.88
CA GLN A 18 -1.06 6.32 7.02
C GLN A 18 -0.72 6.04 5.55
N CYS A 19 0.40 5.35 5.30
CA CYS A 19 0.79 4.96 3.94
C CYS A 19 -0.22 4.00 3.32
N LEU A 20 -0.66 2.98 4.07
CA LEU A 20 -1.66 2.01 3.58
C LEU A 20 -3.02 2.66 3.37
N ASP A 21 -3.47 3.54 4.27
CA ASP A 21 -4.72 4.29 4.12
C ASP A 21 -4.70 5.11 2.81
N SER A 22 -3.58 5.77 2.51
CA SER A 22 -3.41 6.53 1.26
C SER A 22 -3.46 5.66 0.00
N VAL A 23 -2.96 4.41 0.07
CA VAL A 23 -2.92 3.48 -1.06
C VAL A 23 -4.28 2.83 -1.29
N ILE A 24 -5.04 2.55 -0.22
CA ILE A 24 -6.36 1.93 -0.30
C ILE A 24 -7.44 2.92 -0.78
N MET A 25 -7.27 4.22 -0.53
CA MET A 25 -8.22 5.27 -0.93
C MET A 25 -8.13 5.71 -2.40
N GLN A 26 -7.41 4.98 -3.27
CA GLN A 26 -7.29 5.32 -4.68
C GLN A 26 -8.60 5.01 -5.44
N ASP A 27 -8.93 5.79 -6.48
CA ASP A 27 -10.10 5.56 -7.35
C ASP A 27 -9.99 4.27 -8.18
N LEU A 28 -8.80 3.65 -8.21
CA LEU A 28 -8.54 2.40 -8.91
C LEU A 28 -8.92 1.19 -8.05
N THR A 29 -10.00 0.51 -8.42
CA THR A 29 -10.58 -0.62 -7.66
C THR A 29 -9.86 -1.97 -7.84
N ASP A 30 -8.97 -2.11 -8.82
CA ASP A 30 -8.28 -3.36 -9.15
C ASP A 30 -6.77 -3.26 -8.82
N CYS A 31 -6.45 -3.12 -7.54
CA CYS A 31 -5.08 -3.06 -7.03
C CYS A 31 -4.78 -4.14 -5.97
N GLU A 32 -3.53 -4.60 -5.94
CA GLU A 32 -2.98 -5.52 -4.95
C GLU A 32 -1.80 -4.85 -4.24
N VAL A 33 -1.73 -4.95 -2.92
CA VAL A 33 -0.63 -4.41 -2.10
C VAL A 33 0.13 -5.55 -1.44
N ASN A 34 1.44 -5.62 -1.69
CA ASN A 34 2.34 -6.58 -1.08
C ASN A 34 3.37 -5.87 -0.22
N LEU A 35 3.41 -6.23 1.07
CA LEU A 35 4.37 -5.71 2.04
C LEU A 35 5.58 -6.66 2.10
N MET A 36 6.78 -6.13 1.95
CA MET A 36 8.05 -6.88 1.94
C MET A 36 8.97 -6.43 3.06
#